data_AF-A0A3M1ZNY7-F1
#
_entry.id   AF-A0A3M1ZNY7-F1
#
_cell.length_a   1.000
_cell.length_b   1.000
_cell.length_c   1.000
_cell.angle_alpha   90.00
_cell.angle_beta   90.00
_cell.angle_gamma   90.00
#
_symmetry.space_group_name_H-M   'P 1'
#
loop_
_entity.id
_entity.type
_entity.pdbx_description
1 polymer ?
#
loop_
_entity_poly.entity_id
_entity_poly.type
_entity_poly.pdbx_seq_one_letter_code
_entity_poly.pdbx_strand_id
1 'polypeptide(L)'
;MTRIPKYALTALAAVTLGLGAVGTAAAGTCIEGGCHAEIMKPQFLHGPVAAEQAGAPGCVSCHVPAGRACTASQAGKYKFKTKPARLCLMCHERGTGTQHTKAGGKCLSCHDPHGSEESYKLMRAG
;
A
#
# COMPACT_ATOMS: atom_id res chain seq x y z
N MET A 1 35.92 36.94 -46.31
CA MET A 1 36.34 37.93 -45.29
C MET A 1 35.18 38.07 -44.31
N THR A 2 35.17 37.28 -43.22
CA THR A 2 35.57 37.68 -41.84
C THR A 2 34.53 38.58 -41.16
N ARG A 3 33.93 38.33 -39.99
CA ARG A 3 34.03 37.31 -38.93
C ARG A 3 32.76 37.51 -38.07
N ILE A 4 32.07 36.44 -37.67
CA ILE A 4 31.06 36.49 -36.61
C ILE A 4 31.82 36.55 -35.26
N PRO A 5 31.57 37.53 -34.37
CA PRO A 5 32.28 37.60 -33.09
C PRO A 5 31.80 36.50 -32.14
N LYS A 6 32.79 35.76 -31.63
CA LYS A 6 32.67 34.53 -30.83
C LYS A 6 32.49 34.75 -29.31
N TYR A 7 32.11 35.93 -28.82
CA TYR A 7 32.17 36.20 -27.37
C TYR A 7 31.02 37.06 -26.87
N ALA A 8 30.04 36.39 -26.27
CA ALA A 8 29.18 36.86 -25.17
C ALA A 8 28.40 35.62 -24.70
N LEU A 9 29.03 34.61 -24.08
CA LEU A 9 29.46 34.64 -22.68
C LEU A 9 28.42 35.35 -21.80
N THR A 10 27.37 34.62 -21.45
CA THR A 10 26.68 34.66 -20.15
C THR A 10 25.92 33.34 -19.99
N ALA A 11 26.66 32.28 -19.66
CA ALA A 11 26.04 31.11 -19.07
C ALA A 11 25.63 31.49 -17.63
N LEU A 12 24.35 31.85 -17.43
CA LEU A 12 23.78 31.85 -16.09
C LEU A 12 23.74 30.40 -15.60
N ALA A 13 24.78 30.01 -14.86
CA ALA A 13 24.72 28.83 -14.03
C ALA A 13 23.71 29.11 -12.91
N ALA A 14 22.46 28.68 -13.11
CA ALA A 14 21.49 28.57 -12.05
C ALA A 14 21.95 27.44 -11.11
N VAL A 15 22.82 27.78 -10.17
CA VAL A 15 23.07 26.94 -9.00
C VAL A 15 21.83 27.06 -8.13
N THR A 16 20.84 26.21 -8.39
CA THR A 16 19.76 25.96 -7.45
C THR A 16 20.41 25.31 -6.22
N LEU A 17 20.61 26.14 -5.19
CA LEU A 17 20.94 25.69 -3.85
C LEU A 17 19.92 24.60 -3.48
N GLY A 18 20.38 23.35 -3.47
CA GLY A 18 19.58 22.21 -3.05
C GLY A 18 19.14 22.45 -1.61
N LEU A 19 17.89 22.84 -1.43
CA LEU A 19 17.22 22.78 -0.15
C LEU A 19 17.22 21.31 0.24
N GLY A 20 18.12 20.95 1.16
CA GLY A 20 18.11 19.66 1.81
C GLY A 20 16.74 19.45 2.44
N ALA A 21 15.98 18.50 1.90
CA ALA A 21 14.73 18.05 2.48
C ALA A 21 15.03 17.45 3.87
N VAL A 22 14.91 18.26 4.91
CA VAL A 22 14.89 17.78 6.29
C VAL A 22 13.63 16.92 6.43
N GLY A 23 13.84 15.62 6.63
CA GLY A 23 12.86 14.58 6.42
C GLY A 23 11.65 14.61 7.36
N THR A 24 10.49 14.84 6.77
CA THR A 24 9.27 14.10 7.14
C THR A 24 9.27 12.83 6.31
N ALA A 25 9.12 11.65 6.92
CA ALA A 25 8.99 10.42 6.15
C ALA A 25 7.79 10.52 5.21
N ALA A 26 8.09 10.56 3.91
CA ALA A 26 7.19 10.97 2.84
C ALA A 26 6.54 9.76 2.15
N ALA A 27 5.93 8.87 2.93
CA ALA A 27 5.05 7.86 2.35
C ALA A 27 3.63 8.45 2.36
N GLY A 28 3.14 8.86 1.18
CA GLY A 28 1.76 9.33 0.99
C GLY A 28 0.72 8.22 1.14
N THR A 29 1.15 6.96 1.04
CA THR A 29 0.31 5.76 1.20
C THR A 29 0.98 4.71 2.09
N CYS A 30 0.26 3.64 2.43
CA CYS A 30 0.80 2.59 3.29
C CYS A 30 1.91 1.77 2.60
N ILE A 31 1.97 1.80 1.28
CA ILE A 31 2.76 0.94 0.40
C ILE A 31 3.93 1.67 -0.26
N GLU A 32 3.97 2.99 -0.14
CA GLU A 32 5.05 3.83 -0.63
C GLU A 32 6.31 3.71 0.26
N GLY A 33 7.49 3.80 -0.34
CA GLY A 33 8.76 3.67 0.38
C GLY A 33 9.17 2.24 0.72
N GLY A 34 8.44 1.23 0.22
CA GLY A 34 8.87 -0.17 0.23
C GLY A 34 8.71 -0.94 1.54
N CYS A 35 8.33 -0.30 2.65
CA CYS A 35 8.20 -0.99 3.94
C CYS A 35 6.98 -1.94 4.04
N HIS A 36 5.86 -1.63 3.38
CA HIS A 36 4.70 -2.54 3.27
C HIS A 36 4.33 -2.86 1.82
N ALA A 37 5.23 -2.68 0.86
CA ALA A 37 4.94 -3.02 -0.53
C ALA A 37 4.75 -4.54 -0.72
N GLU A 38 5.37 -5.34 0.14
CA GLU A 38 5.39 -6.81 0.08
C GLU A 38 3.99 -7.44 0.21
N ILE A 39 3.07 -6.84 0.96
CA ILE A 39 1.71 -7.37 1.15
C ILE A 39 0.85 -7.27 -0.12
N MET A 40 1.30 -6.54 -1.14
CA MET A 40 0.63 -6.41 -2.45
C MET A 40 1.22 -7.32 -3.52
N LYS A 41 2.18 -8.18 -3.17
CA LYS A 41 2.80 -9.09 -4.14
C LYS A 41 1.86 -10.13 -4.76
N PRO A 42 0.82 -10.63 -4.07
CA PRO A 42 0.01 -11.69 -4.66
C PRO A 42 -0.64 -11.29 -5.98
N GLN A 43 -0.65 -12.23 -6.95
CA GLN A 43 -1.25 -12.00 -8.27
C GLN A 43 -2.72 -11.55 -8.20
N PHE A 44 -3.50 -12.13 -7.29
CA PHE A 44 -4.91 -11.82 -7.11
C PHE A 44 -5.12 -11.09 -5.79
N LEU A 45 -5.11 -9.77 -5.85
CA LEU A 45 -5.37 -8.92 -4.69
C LEU A 45 -6.86 -8.90 -4.32
N HIS A 46 -7.10 -8.84 -3.02
CA HIS A 46 -8.44 -8.57 -2.50
C HIS A 46 -8.84 -7.12 -2.83
N GLY A 47 -10.13 -6.87 -3.06
CA GLY A 47 -10.64 -5.58 -3.56
C GLY A 47 -10.11 -4.34 -2.82
N PRO A 48 -10.18 -4.28 -1.48
CA PRO A 48 -9.59 -3.17 -0.70
C PRO A 48 -8.07 -3.02 -0.88
N VAL A 49 -7.33 -4.11 -1.08
CA VAL A 49 -5.87 -4.03 -1.32
C VAL A 49 -5.57 -3.56 -2.73
N ALA A 50 -6.32 -4.04 -3.73
CA ALA A 50 -6.24 -3.54 -5.09
C ALA A 50 -6.60 -2.04 -5.17
N ALA A 51 -7.54 -1.58 -4.34
CA ALA A 51 -7.88 -0.15 -4.24
C ALA A 51 -6.70 0.68 -3.70
N GLU A 52 -5.94 0.19 -2.71
CA GLU A 52 -4.70 0.85 -2.26
C GLU A 52 -3.67 0.91 -3.38
N GLN A 53 -3.48 -0.18 -4.12
CA GLN A 53 -2.58 -0.19 -5.28
C GLN A 53 -3.01 0.83 -6.35
N ALA A 54 -4.31 1.07 -6.49
CA ALA A 54 -4.87 2.08 -7.40
C ALA A 54 -4.86 3.52 -6.82
N GLY A 55 -4.29 3.74 -5.63
CA GLY A 55 -4.17 5.06 -5.00
C GLY A 55 -5.39 5.51 -4.19
N ALA A 56 -6.36 4.63 -3.95
CA ALA A 56 -7.46 4.88 -3.01
C ALA A 56 -7.06 4.45 -1.58
N PRO A 57 -7.70 4.95 -0.50
CA PRO A 57 -7.35 4.59 0.88
C PRO A 57 -7.92 3.21 1.26
N GLY A 58 -7.41 2.16 0.63
CA GLY A 58 -7.90 0.79 0.75
C GLY A 58 -7.52 0.13 2.07
N CYS A 59 -6.28 0.33 2.54
CA CYS A 59 -5.77 -0.27 3.77
C CYS A 59 -6.60 0.10 5.00
N VAL A 60 -7.10 1.34 5.05
CA VAL A 60 -7.85 1.86 6.20
C VAL A 60 -9.30 1.35 6.30
N SER A 61 -9.72 0.53 5.33
CA SER A 61 -11.00 -0.19 5.39
C SER A 61 -10.97 -1.28 6.46
N CYS A 62 -9.80 -1.88 6.69
CA CYS A 62 -9.59 -2.98 7.65
C CYS A 62 -8.68 -2.57 8.82
N HIS A 63 -7.65 -1.79 8.52
CA HIS A 63 -6.66 -1.32 9.49
C HIS A 63 -6.94 0.12 9.91
N VAL A 64 -6.44 0.50 11.08
CA VAL A 64 -6.35 1.90 11.49
C VAL A 64 -4.94 2.17 12.02
N PRO A 65 -4.31 3.29 11.66
CA PRO A 65 -3.04 3.69 12.23
C PRO A 65 -3.11 3.70 13.76
N ALA A 66 -2.10 3.16 14.42
CA ALA A 66 -2.04 3.09 15.87
C ALA A 66 -0.59 3.08 16.34
N GLY A 67 -0.21 4.05 17.19
CA GLY A 67 1.17 4.18 17.68
C GLY A 67 2.00 5.14 16.83
N ARG A 68 3.29 4.85 16.67
CA ARG A 68 4.23 5.74 15.99
C ARG A 68 3.99 5.72 14.47
N ALA A 69 3.99 6.91 13.87
CA ALA A 69 3.97 7.09 12.43
C ALA A 69 5.18 6.41 11.76
N CYS A 70 5.06 6.10 10.47
CA CYS A 70 6.16 5.56 9.69
C CYS A 70 7.34 6.55 9.66
N THR A 71 8.54 6.00 9.60
CA THR A 71 9.77 6.75 9.35
C THR A 71 10.51 6.09 8.18
N ALA A 72 11.52 6.76 7.63
CA ALA A 72 12.33 6.18 6.55
C ALA A 72 12.95 4.80 6.90
N SER A 73 13.16 4.52 8.18
CA SER A 73 13.77 3.28 8.66
C SER A 73 12.84 2.40 9.49
N GLN A 74 11.57 2.77 9.66
CA GLN A 74 10.65 2.03 10.52
C GLN A 74 9.22 2.08 10.01
N ALA A 75 8.64 0.89 9.83
CA ALA A 75 7.22 0.72 9.52
C ALA A 75 6.33 1.38 10.58
N GLY A 76 5.29 2.07 10.10
CA GLY A 76 4.22 2.56 10.97
C GLY A 76 3.45 1.41 11.58
N LYS A 77 2.91 1.61 12.78
CA LYS A 77 2.07 0.62 13.46
C LYS A 77 0.59 0.82 13.12
N TYR A 78 -0.14 -0.29 13.06
CA TYR A 78 -1.58 -0.32 12.83
C TYR A 78 -2.25 -1.41 13.66
N LYS A 79 -3.56 -1.27 13.84
CA LYS A 79 -4.42 -2.27 14.46
C LYS A 79 -5.63 -2.53 13.58
N PHE A 80 -6.35 -3.61 13.84
CA PHE A 80 -7.64 -3.86 13.18
C PHE A 80 -8.73 -2.91 13.70
N LYS A 81 -9.62 -2.47 12.81
CA LYS A 81 -10.78 -1.64 13.19
C LYS A 81 -11.75 -2.39 14.11
N THR A 82 -11.83 -3.71 13.98
CA THR A 82 -12.60 -4.60 14.86
C THR A 82 -12.06 -6.03 14.80
N LYS A 83 -12.77 -7.00 15.40
CA LYS A 83 -12.39 -8.43 15.36
C LYS A 83 -12.34 -8.94 13.91
N PRO A 84 -11.38 -9.81 13.52
CA PRO A 84 -11.19 -10.24 12.14
C PRO A 84 -12.45 -10.76 11.43
N ALA A 85 -13.21 -11.65 12.08
CA ALA A 85 -14.45 -12.17 11.49
C ALA A 85 -15.47 -11.06 11.19
N ARG A 86 -15.56 -10.04 12.08
CA ARG A 86 -16.49 -8.93 11.88
C ARG A 86 -16.04 -8.01 10.75
N LEU A 87 -14.74 -7.84 10.50
CA LEU A 87 -14.24 -7.07 9.35
C LEU A 87 -14.74 -7.65 8.04
N CYS A 88 -14.66 -8.97 7.85
CA CYS A 88 -15.16 -9.63 6.64
C CYS A 88 -16.66 -9.39 6.45
N LEU A 89 -17.42 -9.48 7.53
CA LEU A 89 -18.88 -9.30 7.53
C LEU A 89 -19.34 -7.84 7.36
N MET A 90 -18.42 -6.87 7.35
CA MET A 90 -18.79 -5.48 7.04
C MET A 90 -19.16 -5.30 5.57
N CYS A 91 -18.63 -6.15 4.67
CA CYS A 91 -18.93 -6.11 3.24
C CYS A 91 -19.51 -7.43 2.71
N HIS A 92 -19.26 -8.58 3.38
CA HIS A 92 -19.71 -9.89 2.94
C HIS A 92 -20.79 -10.46 3.88
N GLU A 93 -22.06 -10.41 3.50
CA GLU A 93 -23.20 -10.81 4.36
C GLU A 93 -23.22 -12.30 4.73
N ARG A 94 -22.69 -13.16 3.86
CA ARG A 94 -22.36 -14.57 4.11
C ARG A 94 -21.04 -14.83 3.40
N GLY A 95 -20.16 -15.67 3.96
CA GLY A 95 -18.96 -16.09 3.25
C GLY A 95 -19.35 -16.47 1.83
N THR A 96 -18.71 -15.91 0.82
CA THR A 96 -19.21 -15.72 -0.56
C THR A 96 -19.37 -17.02 -1.37
N GLY A 97 -19.48 -18.17 -0.71
CA GLY A 97 -19.67 -19.50 -1.28
C GLY A 97 -20.31 -20.49 -0.29
N THR A 98 -20.83 -21.59 -0.81
CA THR A 98 -21.65 -22.60 -0.10
C THR A 98 -20.91 -23.40 0.98
N GLN A 99 -19.56 -23.42 0.99
CA GLN A 99 -18.76 -24.23 1.93
C GLN A 99 -18.53 -23.57 3.31
N HIS A 100 -18.87 -22.28 3.49
CA HIS A 100 -18.56 -21.53 4.71
C HIS A 100 -19.39 -21.91 5.94
N THR A 101 -20.45 -22.71 5.79
CA THR A 101 -21.33 -23.13 6.90
C THR A 101 -20.58 -23.86 8.01
N LYS A 102 -19.45 -24.52 7.72
CA LYS A 102 -18.60 -25.22 8.70
C LYS A 102 -17.53 -24.34 9.35
N ALA A 103 -17.21 -23.18 8.79
CA ALA A 103 -16.04 -22.39 9.21
C ALA A 103 -16.28 -21.51 10.45
N GLY A 104 -17.54 -21.24 10.83
CA GLY A 104 -17.87 -20.54 12.08
C GLY A 104 -17.19 -19.17 12.25
N GLY A 105 -16.96 -18.44 11.14
CA GLY A 105 -16.26 -17.14 11.17
C GLY A 105 -14.73 -17.23 11.17
N LYS A 106 -14.14 -18.42 11.02
CA LYS A 106 -12.69 -18.62 10.84
C LYS A 106 -12.25 -18.37 9.40
N CYS A 107 -12.61 -17.23 8.81
CA CYS A 107 -12.33 -16.92 7.41
C CYS A 107 -10.85 -17.08 7.04
N LEU A 108 -9.96 -16.66 7.95
CA LEU A 108 -8.52 -16.62 7.73
C LEU A 108 -7.82 -18.00 7.84
N SER A 109 -8.54 -19.07 8.20
CA SER A 109 -7.95 -20.41 8.22
C SER A 109 -7.68 -20.95 6.82
N CYS A 110 -8.42 -20.45 5.83
CA CYS A 110 -8.32 -20.86 4.44
C CYS A 110 -8.06 -19.68 3.50
N HIS A 111 -8.45 -18.45 3.90
CA HIS A 111 -8.29 -17.27 3.07
C HIS A 111 -7.17 -16.34 3.56
N ASP A 112 -6.46 -15.73 2.62
CA ASP A 112 -5.57 -14.60 2.87
C ASP A 112 -6.30 -13.28 2.55
N PRO A 113 -6.43 -12.34 3.51
CA PRO A 113 -7.22 -11.14 3.31
C PRO A 113 -6.53 -10.10 2.41
N HIS A 114 -5.24 -10.31 2.08
CA HIS A 114 -4.51 -9.41 1.19
C HIS A 114 -4.57 -9.87 -0.26
N GLY A 115 -4.35 -11.15 -0.52
CA GLY A 115 -4.39 -11.71 -1.87
C GLY A 115 -3.92 -13.15 -1.94
N SER A 116 -4.06 -13.77 -3.12
CA SER A 116 -3.65 -15.15 -3.40
C SER A 116 -2.91 -15.21 -4.73
N GLU A 117 -2.04 -16.19 -4.88
CA GLU A 117 -1.41 -16.51 -6.18
C GLU A 117 -2.35 -17.31 -7.09
N GLU A 118 -3.33 -18.01 -6.52
CA GLU A 118 -4.10 -19.04 -7.21
C GLU A 118 -5.39 -18.49 -7.83
N SER A 119 -6.13 -17.65 -7.11
CA SER A 119 -7.39 -17.09 -7.62
C SER A 119 -7.94 -15.94 -6.78
N TYR A 120 -8.93 -15.22 -7.33
CA TYR A 120 -9.77 -14.26 -6.60
C TYR A 120 -10.61 -14.86 -5.46
N LYS A 121 -10.55 -16.17 -5.22
CA LYS A 121 -11.09 -16.78 -4.01
C LYS A 121 -10.18 -16.58 -2.80
N LEU A 122 -9.01 -15.98 -2.98
CA LEU A 122 -8.10 -15.60 -1.90
C LEU A 122 -7.64 -16.78 -1.05
N MET A 123 -7.52 -17.97 -1.64
CA MET A 123 -7.08 -19.14 -0.89
C MET A 123 -5.61 -18.98 -0.52
N ARG A 124 -5.26 -19.33 0.72
CA ARG A 124 -3.85 -19.43 1.12
C ARG A 124 -3.15 -20.45 0.24
N ALA A 125 -1.91 -20.18 -0.15
CA ALA A 125 -1.06 -21.17 -0.79
C ALA A 125 -0.89 -22.39 0.14
N GLY A 126 -1.01 -23.58 -0.42
CA GLY A 126 -0.88 -24.86 0.28
C GLY A 126 0.57 -25.25 0.49
#